data_AF-A0A1C6V1W7-F1
#
_entry.id   AF-A0A1C6V1W7-F1
#
_cell.length_a   1.000
_cell.length_b   1.000
_cell.length_c   1.000
_cell.angle_alpha   90.00
_cell.angle_beta   90.00
_cell.angle_gamma   90.00
#
_symmetry.space_group_name_H-M   'P 1'
#
loop_
_entity.id
_entity.type
_entity.pdbx_description
1 polymer ?
#
loop_
_entity_poly.entity_id
_entity_poly.type
_entity_poly.pdbx_seq_one_letter_code
_entity_poly.pdbx_strand_id
1 'polypeptide(L)' 'MDRREPLTGSQWRKLLLSTEIVFASDVVGSGCDWSITTGLSDEETIKLLRVVQRKVARALRMS' A
#
# COMPACT_ATOMS: atom_id res chain seq x y z
N MET A 1 4.31 1.18 27.21
CA MET A 1 3.49 1.81 26.14
C MET A 1 4.42 2.06 24.98
N ASP A 2 4.33 1.23 23.93
CA ASP A 2 5.20 1.30 22.77
C ASP A 2 4.86 2.55 21.96
N ARG A 3 5.80 3.49 21.85
CA ARG A 3 5.57 4.77 21.16
C ARG A 3 5.73 4.50 19.67
N ARG A 4 4.62 4.32 18.93
CA ARG A 4 4.67 4.17 17.46
C ARG A 4 5.29 5.43 16.86
N GLU A 5 6.56 5.35 16.50
CA GLU A 5 7.23 6.41 15.75
C GLU A 5 6.60 6.51 14.35
N PRO A 6 6.40 7.73 13.83
CA PRO A 6 5.95 7.91 12.45
C PRO A 6 6.93 7.25 11.48
N LEU A 7 6.41 6.55 10.48
CA LEU A 7 7.24 5.98 9.42
C LEU A 7 8.01 7.08 8.69
N THR A 8 9.30 6.84 8.46
CA THR A 8 10.13 7.66 7.58
C THR A 8 9.63 7.59 6.14
N GLY A 9 10.02 8.58 5.32
CA GLY A 9 9.65 8.58 3.91
C GLY A 9 10.09 7.33 3.13
N SER A 10 11.27 6.78 3.45
CA SER A 10 11.76 5.54 2.85
C SER A 10 10.91 4.32 3.27
N GLN A 11 10.48 4.26 4.53
CA GLN A 11 9.59 3.21 5.00
C GLN A 11 8.22 3.29 4.31
N TRP A 12 7.67 4.49 4.10
CA TRP A 12 6.43 4.66 3.33
C TRP A 12 6.55 4.17 1.88
N ARG A 13 7.67 4.50 1.20
CA ARG A 13 7.92 4.00 -0.17
C ARG A 13 7.97 2.47 -0.21
N LYS A 14 8.71 1.86 0.71
CA LYS A 14 8.83 0.40 0.80
C LYS A 14 7.49 -0.27 1.09
N LEU A 15 6.74 0.27 2.05
CA LEU A 15 5.42 -0.25 2.41
C LEU A 15 4.46 -0.21 1.21
N LEU A 16 4.39 0.93 0.52
CA LEU A 16 3.54 1.10 -0.65
C LEU A 16 3.90 0.10 -1.76
N LEU A 17 5.19 -0.02 -2.08
CA LEU A 17 5.66 -0.98 -3.08
C LEU A 17 5.31 -2.43 -2.70
N SER A 18 5.54 -2.81 -1.44
CA SER A 18 5.17 -4.14 -0.95
C SER A 18 3.67 -4.39 -1.10
N THR A 19 2.82 -3.42 -0.76
CA THR A 19 1.37 -3.55 -0.92
C THR A 19 0.97 -3.71 -2.39
N GLU A 20 1.57 -2.95 -3.30
CA GLU A 20 1.32 -3.07 -4.74
C GLU A 20 1.68 -4.46 -5.27
N ILE A 21 2.80 -5.02 -4.79
CA ILE A 21 3.24 -6.38 -5.15
C ILE A 21 2.29 -7.44 -4.58
N VAL A 22 1.91 -7.35 -3.30
CA VAL A 22 1.00 -8.32 -2.66
C VAL A 22 -0.38 -8.28 -3.31
N PHE A 23 -0.84 -7.10 -3.71
CA PHE A 23 -2.09 -6.93 -4.43
C PHE A 23 -2.05 -7.62 -5.81
N ALA A 24 -0.98 -7.42 -6.59
CA ALA A 24 -0.94 -7.86 -7.98
C ALA A 24 -0.38 -9.29 -8.19
N SER A 25 0.17 -9.93 -7.15
CA SER A 25 0.88 -11.21 -7.29
C SER A 25 0.23 -12.34 -6.53
N ASP A 26 -0.01 -13.46 -7.23
CA ASP A 26 -0.39 -14.75 -6.63
C ASP A 26 0.80 -15.51 -6.02
N VAL A 27 2.04 -15.09 -6.30
CA VAL A 27 3.26 -15.79 -5.84
C VAL A 27 3.66 -15.33 -4.44
N VAL A 28 3.53 -14.03 -4.18
CA VAL A 28 3.98 -13.39 -2.94
C VAL A 28 2.85 -12.72 -2.17
N GLY A 29 1.61 -12.82 -2.66
CA GLY A 29 0.46 -12.15 -2.09
C GLY A 29 -0.85 -12.82 -2.45
N SER A 30 -1.93 -12.07 -2.29
CA SER A 30 -3.27 -12.61 -2.45
C SER A 30 -3.79 -12.51 -3.88
N GLY A 31 -3.12 -11.86 -4.84
CA GLY A 31 -3.52 -11.74 -6.25
C GLY A 31 -5.03 -11.97 -6.54
N CYS A 32 -5.38 -13.14 -7.09
CA CYS A 32 -6.75 -13.57 -7.37
C CYS A 32 -7.65 -13.71 -6.13
N ASP A 33 -7.09 -14.09 -4.98
CA ASP A 33 -7.75 -14.18 -3.68
C ASP A 33 -7.79 -12.85 -2.91
N TRP A 34 -7.36 -11.73 -3.52
CA TRP A 34 -7.29 -10.44 -2.84
C TRP A 34 -8.65 -10.00 -2.30
N SER A 35 -9.70 -10.13 -3.10
CA SER A 35 -11.07 -9.79 -2.69
C SER A 35 -11.59 -10.69 -1.57
N ILE A 36 -11.13 -11.94 -1.49
CA ILE A 36 -11.50 -12.89 -0.44
C ILE A 36 -10.78 -12.53 0.86
N THR A 37 -9.48 -12.25 0.79
CA THR A 37 -8.63 -11.99 1.96
C THR A 37 -8.82 -10.60 2.56
N THR A 38 -9.17 -9.60 1.74
CA THR A 38 -9.30 -8.20 2.18
C THR A 38 -10.73 -7.69 2.19
N GLY A 39 -11.65 -8.34 1.47
CA GLY A 39 -13.00 -7.85 1.22
C GLY A 39 -13.09 -6.69 0.22
N LEU A 40 -11.97 -6.27 -0.39
CA LEU A 40 -11.93 -5.19 -1.36
C LEU A 40 -11.89 -5.73 -2.79
N SER A 41 -12.71 -5.18 -3.67
CA SER A 41 -12.56 -5.46 -5.10
C SER A 41 -11.26 -4.87 -5.65
N ASP A 42 -10.79 -5.41 -6.78
CA ASP A 42 -9.62 -4.87 -7.48
C ASP A 42 -9.83 -3.41 -7.88
N GLU A 43 -11.04 -3.06 -8.33
CA GLU A 43 -11.37 -1.70 -8.74
C GLU A 43 -11.26 -0.72 -7.56
N GLU A 44 -11.83 -1.08 -6.40
CA GLU A 44 -11.73 -0.28 -5.17
C GLU A 44 -10.27 -0.17 -4.72
N THR A 45 -9.54 -1.28 -4.77
CA THR A 45 -8.13 -1.35 -4.36
C THR A 45 -7.25 -0.47 -5.23
N ILE A 46 -7.40 -0.51 -6.56
CA ILE A 46 -6.66 0.35 -7.48
C ILE A 46 -6.96 1.83 -7.20
N LYS A 47 -8.23 2.20 -6.97
CA LYS A 47 -8.61 3.57 -6.62
C LYS A 47 -7.93 4.02 -5.33
N LEU A 48 -7.92 3.16 -4.30
CA LEU A 48 -7.28 3.44 -3.01
C LEU A 48 -5.75 3.56 -3.15
N LEU A 49 -5.10 2.63 -3.84
CA LEU A 49 -3.65 2.68 -4.09
C LEU A 49 -3.25 3.98 -4.78
N ARG A 50 -4.02 4.45 -5.77
CA ARG A 50 -3.77 5.73 -6.45
C ARG A 50 -3.88 6.93 -5.52
N VAL A 51 -4.83 6.92 -4.58
CA VAL A 51 -4.94 7.96 -3.55
C VAL A 51 -3.72 7.92 -2.62
N VAL A 52 -3.31 6.75 -2.15
CA VAL A 52 -2.15 6.59 -1.26
C VAL A 52 -0.86 7.00 -1.97
N GLN A 53 -0.62 6.54 -3.20
CA GLN A 53 0.51 6.94 -4.03
C GLN A 53 0.64 8.47 -4.12
N ARG A 54 -0.45 9.18 -4.40
CA ARG A 54 -0.44 10.65 -4.47
C ARG A 54 -0.13 11.30 -3.12
N LYS A 55 -0.70 10.78 -2.03
CA LYS A 55 -0.42 11.29 -0.67
C LYS A 55 1.04 11.09 -0.28
N VAL A 56 1.58 9.89 -0.51
CA VAL A 56 2.98 9.55 -0.24
C VAL A 56 3.91 10.41 -1.10
N ALA A 57 3.65 10.52 -2.41
CA ALA A 57 4.44 11.36 -3.30
C ALA A 57 4.44 12.84 -2.87
N ARG A 58 3.29 13.38 -2.42
CA ARG A 58 3.20 14.75 -1.90
C ARG A 58 3.99 14.92 -0.61
N ALA A 59 3.84 14.00 0.35
CA ALA A 59 4.55 14.06 1.62
C ALA A 59 6.08 14.05 1.42
N LEU A 60 6.56 13.23 0.49
CA LEU A 60 7.99 13.09 0.18
C LEU A 60 8.58 14.23 -0.64
N ARG A 61 7.76 15.06 -1.29
CA ARG A 61 8.19 16.29 -1.98
C ARG A 61 8.29 17.48 -1.04
N MET A 62 7.63 17.41 0.12
CA MET A 62 7.60 18.46 1.14
C MET A 62 8.61 18.21 2.28
N SER A 63 9.31 17.07 2.27
CA SER A 63 10.35 16.67 3.22
C SER A 63 11.74 16.85 2.63
#